data_AF-A0A3M0W2L6-F1
#
_entry.id   AF-A0A3M0W2L6-F1
#
_cell.length_a   1.000
_cell.length_b   1.000
_cell.length_c   1.000
_cell.angle_alpha   90.00
_cell.angle_beta   90.00
_cell.angle_gamma   90.00
#
_symmetry.space_group_name_H-M   'P 1'
#
loop_
_entity.id
_entity.type
_entity.pdbx_description
1 polymer ?
#
loop_
_entity_poly.entity_id
_entity_poly.type
_entity_poly.pdbx_seq_one_letter_code
_entity_poly.pdbx_strand_id
1 'polypeptide(L)'
;MALVYAILYLYFQAYPIIFQGVYNLSPGLCGLAFLPVMAGATSAMGIFLWYGSYYERAVIAGRSWTQIEEFRRLPLACISGPLVKPIFHNGYDLEVLEDGKWYRASLDDRLPSTHFAKSGYQPASEEIEHIIVSVKATQTVDALRSLKERLSSRSTILFLQNGYGMIEAVNNELFPDPSNRPAYISGVISHIVGKDGPFDTTHHGLSAVSLGLVPVQPVNKGSLSINTSHSANSAAAGTPLPIHNYLLDNLPRVPRFNATSNPYNLHLLHLLEKLTVNAFCNPLCALADAPNAYLFTIPETRRALLTEISNVINALPERDLYFAGAELAEFRRRFTVSQLEKTVSAIIEKTQSGTCSMVWDLRAGRGTEIQFING
;
A
#
# COMPACT_ATOMS: atom_id res chain seq x y z
N MET A 1 -4.49 -28.44 7.29
CA MET A 1 -3.43 -29.41 7.66
C MET A 1 -2.04 -28.92 7.27
N ALA A 2 -1.81 -28.45 6.03
CA ALA A 2 -0.51 -27.94 5.60
C ALA A 2 0.10 -26.86 6.52
N LEU A 3 -0.68 -25.88 6.98
CA LEU A 3 -0.21 -24.82 7.90
C LEU A 3 0.26 -25.35 9.26
N VAL A 4 -0.47 -26.31 9.84
CA VAL A 4 -0.13 -26.90 11.15
C VAL A 4 1.18 -27.69 11.05
N TYR A 5 1.34 -28.47 9.99
CA TYR A 5 2.59 -29.18 9.73
C TYR A 5 3.75 -28.22 9.44
N ALA A 6 3.53 -27.15 8.67
CA ALA A 6 4.55 -26.14 8.41
C ALA A 6 5.05 -25.47 9.70
N ILE A 7 4.14 -25.08 10.59
CA ILE A 7 4.49 -24.50 11.89
C ILE A 7 5.27 -25.52 12.75
N LEU A 8 4.82 -26.77 12.80
CA LEU A 8 5.51 -27.83 13.54
C LEU A 8 6.93 -28.09 13.02
N TYR A 9 7.11 -28.15 11.69
CA TYR A 9 8.43 -28.33 11.07
C TYR A 9 9.35 -27.14 11.32
N LEU A 10 8.82 -25.91 11.29
CA LEU A 10 9.57 -24.71 11.65
C LEU A 10 10.08 -24.77 13.09
N TYR A 11 9.28 -25.26 14.03
CA TYR A 11 9.71 -25.44 15.42
C TYR A 11 10.85 -26.47 15.56
N PHE A 12 10.77 -27.60 14.84
CA PHE A 12 11.85 -28.60 14.84
C PHE A 12 13.17 -28.06 14.27
N GLN A 13 13.12 -27.13 13.31
CA GLN A 13 14.31 -26.48 12.76
C GLN A 13 14.83 -25.33 13.64
N ALA A 14 13.94 -24.52 14.21
CA ALA A 14 14.31 -23.34 14.98
C ALA A 14 14.90 -23.66 16.37
N TYR A 15 14.43 -24.73 17.02
CA TYR A 15 14.84 -25.05 18.39
C TYR A 15 16.33 -25.39 18.52
N PRO A 16 16.93 -26.25 17.66
CA PRO A 16 18.38 -26.46 17.69
C PRO A 16 19.18 -25.18 17.46
N ILE A 17 18.73 -24.31 16.53
CA ILE A 17 19.39 -23.03 16.22
C ILE A 17 19.40 -22.10 17.45
N ILE A 18 18.26 -21.98 18.12
CA ILE A 18 18.12 -21.09 19.29
C ILE A 18 18.82 -21.69 20.51
N PHE A 19 18.46 -22.91 20.90
CA PHE A 19 18.89 -23.49 22.17
C PHE A 19 20.32 -24.02 22.15
N GLN A 20 20.80 -24.59 21.04
CA GLN A 20 22.20 -25.02 20.92
C GLN A 20 23.09 -23.86 20.46
N GLY A 21 22.61 -23.02 19.53
CA GLY A 21 23.42 -21.92 18.98
C GLY A 21 23.54 -20.71 19.92
N VAL A 22 22.42 -20.21 20.45
CA VAL A 22 22.42 -18.98 21.28
C VAL A 22 22.67 -19.30 22.76
N TYR A 23 22.06 -20.37 23.26
CA TYR A 23 22.13 -20.73 24.69
C TYR A 23 23.16 -21.82 25.01
N ASN A 24 23.91 -22.33 24.02
CA ASN A 24 24.96 -23.35 24.19
C ASN A 24 24.50 -24.61 24.96
N LEU A 25 23.23 -24.98 24.86
CA LEU A 25 22.70 -26.17 25.53
C LEU A 25 23.18 -27.44 24.81
N SER A 26 23.46 -28.49 25.58
CA SER A 26 23.83 -29.79 25.02
C SER A 26 22.68 -30.37 24.19
N PRO A 27 22.96 -31.21 23.17
CA PRO A 27 21.91 -31.82 22.35
C PRO A 27 20.84 -32.57 23.16
N GLY A 28 21.24 -33.21 24.27
CA GLY A 28 20.31 -33.90 25.18
C GLY A 28 19.37 -32.95 25.94
N LEU A 29 19.87 -31.81 26.41
CA LEU A 29 19.06 -30.79 27.07
C LEU A 29 18.13 -30.06 26.08
N CYS A 30 18.61 -29.81 24.85
CA CYS A 30 17.81 -29.26 23.78
C CYS A 30 16.62 -30.18 23.42
N GLY A 31 16.79 -31.51 23.54
CA GLY A 31 15.71 -32.48 23.34
C GLY A 31 14.56 -32.33 24.34
N LEU A 32 14.86 -31.93 25.59
CA LEU A 32 13.84 -31.75 26.63
C LEU A 32 12.87 -30.59 26.32
N ALA A 33 13.30 -29.61 25.52
CA ALA A 33 12.46 -28.49 25.09
C ALA A 33 11.26 -28.92 24.22
N PHE A 34 11.25 -30.15 23.69
CA PHE A 34 10.13 -30.72 22.95
C PHE A 34 9.08 -31.43 23.82
N LEU A 35 9.36 -31.67 25.10
CA LEU A 35 8.40 -32.32 26.02
C LEU A 35 7.06 -31.54 26.13
N PRO A 36 7.03 -30.20 26.24
CA PRO A 36 5.78 -29.45 26.25
C PRO A 36 4.97 -29.59 24.95
N VAL A 37 5.63 -29.71 23.80
CA VAL A 37 4.97 -29.94 22.50
C VAL A 37 4.26 -31.30 22.51
N MET A 38 4.93 -32.33 23.04
CA MET A 38 4.37 -33.67 23.17
C MET A 38 3.17 -33.70 24.16
N ALA A 39 3.29 -32.99 25.28
CA ALA A 39 2.21 -32.84 26.25
C ALA A 39 1.00 -32.11 25.65
N GLY A 40 1.24 -31.03 24.88
CA GLY A 40 0.20 -30.30 24.16
C GLY A 40 -0.50 -31.15 23.10
N ALA A 41 0.26 -31.91 22.31
CA ALA A 41 -0.30 -32.81 21.28
C ALA A 41 -1.16 -33.92 21.89
N THR A 42 -0.69 -34.54 22.97
CA THR A 42 -1.43 -35.60 23.68
C THR A 42 -2.71 -35.05 24.31
N SER A 43 -2.64 -33.85 24.91
CA SER A 43 -3.81 -33.18 25.50
C SER A 43 -4.85 -32.81 24.43
N ALA A 44 -4.40 -32.25 23.30
CA ALA A 44 -5.28 -31.91 22.18
C ALA A 44 -5.97 -33.14 21.58
N MET A 45 -5.25 -34.26 21.46
CA MET A 45 -5.81 -35.54 21.02
C MET A 45 -6.92 -36.01 21.99
N GLY A 46 -6.68 -35.95 23.30
CA GLY A 46 -7.67 -36.33 24.31
C GLY A 46 -8.95 -35.49 24.23
N ILE A 47 -8.82 -34.17 24.09
CA ILE A 47 -9.95 -33.24 23.95
C ILE A 47 -10.72 -33.52 22.65
N PHE A 48 -10.02 -33.78 21.56
CA PHE A 48 -10.62 -34.11 20.26
C PHE A 48 -11.43 -35.40 20.32
N LEU A 49 -10.87 -36.47 20.90
CA LEU A 49 -11.55 -37.75 21.06
C LEU A 49 -12.77 -37.65 21.98
N TRP A 50 -12.66 -36.88 23.07
CA TRP A 50 -13.77 -36.64 23.99
C TRP A 50 -14.94 -35.92 23.30
N TYR A 51 -14.66 -34.79 22.63
CA TYR A 51 -15.69 -34.02 21.96
C TYR A 51 -16.28 -34.77 20.75
N GLY A 52 -15.46 -35.48 19.99
CA GLY A 52 -15.91 -36.33 18.89
C GLY A 52 -16.89 -37.40 19.36
N SER A 53 -16.57 -38.10 20.45
CA SER A 53 -17.44 -39.12 21.05
C SER A 53 -18.73 -38.53 21.63
N TYR A 54 -18.69 -37.30 22.15
CA TYR A 54 -19.88 -36.57 22.59
C TYR A 54 -20.76 -36.15 21.41
N TYR A 55 -20.16 -35.61 20.35
CA TYR A 55 -20.85 -35.17 19.14
C TYR A 55 -21.55 -36.34 18.44
N GLU A 56 -20.88 -37.48 18.25
CA GLU A 56 -21.48 -38.67 17.63
C GLU A 56 -22.69 -39.18 18.42
N ARG A 57 -22.59 -39.22 19.76
CA ARG A 57 -23.73 -39.58 20.62
C ARG A 57 -24.89 -38.58 20.50
N ALA A 58 -24.60 -37.30 20.35
CA ALA A 58 -25.62 -36.27 20.15
C ALA A 58 -26.30 -36.35 18.78
N VAL A 59 -25.57 -36.74 17.74
CA VAL A 59 -26.09 -37.01 16.39
C VAL A 59 -27.05 -38.20 16.42
N ILE A 60 -26.64 -39.31 17.04
CA ILE A 60 -27.48 -40.51 17.20
C ILE A 60 -28.76 -40.18 18.00
N ALA A 61 -28.66 -39.29 18.99
CA ALA A 61 -29.80 -38.84 19.79
C ALA A 61 -30.69 -37.79 19.09
N GLY A 62 -30.42 -37.44 17.83
CA GLY A 62 -31.25 -36.55 17.01
C GLY A 62 -31.31 -35.10 17.50
N ARG A 63 -30.26 -34.59 18.16
CA ARG A 63 -30.26 -33.22 18.69
C ARG A 63 -30.17 -32.19 17.55
N SER A 64 -31.01 -31.15 17.60
CA SER A 64 -31.14 -30.15 16.51
C SER A 64 -29.84 -29.39 16.19
N TRP A 65 -29.01 -29.11 17.20
CA TRP A 65 -27.74 -28.38 17.01
C TRP A 65 -26.68 -29.18 16.24
N THR A 66 -26.81 -30.50 16.11
CA THR A 66 -25.85 -31.31 15.34
C THR A 66 -26.09 -31.25 13.84
N GLN A 67 -27.17 -30.61 13.39
CA GLN A 67 -27.47 -30.36 11.97
C GLN A 67 -26.69 -29.16 11.41
N ILE A 68 -26.11 -28.36 12.30
CA ILE A 68 -25.30 -27.18 11.97
C ILE A 68 -23.83 -27.64 12.00
N GLU A 69 -23.21 -27.69 10.82
CA GLU A 69 -21.88 -28.30 10.62
C GLU A 69 -20.78 -27.59 11.44
N GLU A 70 -20.97 -26.31 11.72
CA GLU A 70 -20.07 -25.47 12.52
C GLU A 70 -19.87 -26.04 13.93
N PHE A 71 -20.92 -26.57 14.57
CA PHE A 71 -20.81 -27.13 15.93
C PHE A 71 -19.99 -28.42 15.99
N ARG A 72 -19.66 -29.03 14.85
CA ARG A 72 -18.73 -30.16 14.81
C ARG A 72 -17.31 -29.75 15.23
N ARG A 73 -16.92 -28.49 15.01
CA ARG A 73 -15.53 -28.02 15.22
C ARG A 73 -15.41 -26.74 16.05
N LEU A 74 -16.45 -25.92 16.09
CA LEU A 74 -16.43 -24.61 16.75
C LEU A 74 -16.11 -24.72 18.26
N PRO A 75 -16.69 -25.63 19.05
CA PRO A 75 -16.34 -25.73 20.47
C PRO A 75 -14.88 -26.13 20.71
N LEU A 76 -14.31 -26.98 19.87
CA LEU A 76 -12.88 -27.32 19.90
C LEU A 76 -12.02 -26.08 19.58
N ALA A 77 -12.43 -25.27 18.60
CA ALA A 77 -11.75 -24.02 18.28
C ALA A 77 -11.83 -23.00 19.43
N CYS A 78 -12.98 -22.88 20.10
CA CYS A 78 -13.17 -21.99 21.25
C CYS A 78 -12.31 -22.39 22.47
N ILE A 79 -12.06 -23.68 22.68
CA ILE A 79 -11.15 -24.16 23.73
C ILE A 79 -9.69 -23.76 23.41
N SER A 80 -9.31 -23.77 22.13
CA SER A 80 -7.97 -23.34 21.69
C SER A 80 -7.79 -21.82 21.60
N GLY A 81 -8.88 -21.06 21.48
CA GLY A 81 -8.86 -19.61 21.30
C GLY A 81 -8.05 -18.84 22.36
N PRO A 82 -8.20 -19.10 23.67
CA PRO A 82 -7.43 -18.45 24.73
C PRO A 82 -5.92 -18.75 24.70
N LEU A 83 -5.51 -19.84 24.05
CA LEU A 83 -4.10 -20.28 23.95
C LEU A 83 -3.41 -19.68 22.70
N VAL A 84 -4.17 -19.25 21.72
CA VAL A 84 -3.68 -18.45 20.60
C VAL A 84 -3.69 -16.99 21.06
N LYS A 85 -2.55 -16.48 21.54
CA LYS A 85 -2.42 -15.03 21.79
C LYS A 85 -2.76 -14.30 20.50
N PRO A 86 -3.84 -13.50 20.44
CA PRO A 86 -4.04 -12.62 19.30
C PRO A 86 -2.86 -11.67 19.30
N ILE A 87 -2.22 -11.51 18.14
CA ILE A 87 -1.27 -10.42 17.95
C ILE A 87 -2.13 -9.16 17.78
N PHE A 88 -2.54 -8.56 18.90
CA PHE A 88 -3.07 -7.21 18.87
C PHE A 88 -1.89 -6.27 18.67
N HIS A 89 -1.85 -5.59 17.53
CA HIS A 89 -1.02 -4.40 17.40
C HIS A 89 -1.75 -3.27 18.12
N ASN A 90 -1.43 -3.05 19.39
CA ASN A 90 -1.91 -1.89 20.15
C ASN A 90 -1.15 -0.62 19.70
N GLY A 91 -1.81 0.54 19.75
CA GLY A 91 -1.22 1.84 19.40
C GLY A 91 -1.79 2.52 18.15
N TYR A 92 -2.93 2.05 17.63
CA TYR A 92 -3.68 2.75 16.58
C TYR A 92 -4.96 3.32 17.18
N ASP A 93 -5.16 4.62 16.98
CA ASP A 93 -6.43 5.29 17.24
C ASP A 93 -7.31 5.20 15.99
N LEU A 94 -8.61 5.02 16.18
CA LEU A 94 -9.60 5.11 15.11
C LEU A 94 -10.28 6.48 15.21
N GLU A 95 -10.23 7.27 14.14
CA GLU A 95 -11.04 8.48 14.03
C GLU A 95 -12.14 8.26 12.97
N VAL A 96 -13.36 8.69 13.29
CA VAL A 96 -14.54 8.56 12.41
C VAL A 96 -15.04 9.95 12.05
N LEU A 97 -15.33 10.16 10.76
CA LEU A 97 -15.95 11.38 10.25
C LEU A 97 -17.47 11.33 10.43
N GLU A 98 -18.03 12.25 11.20
CA GLU A 98 -19.47 12.42 11.43
C GLU A 98 -19.84 13.91 11.36
N ASP A 99 -20.89 14.26 10.61
CA ASP A 99 -21.36 15.65 10.46
C ASP A 99 -20.24 16.67 10.10
N GLY A 100 -19.28 16.23 9.26
CA GLY A 100 -18.17 17.04 8.79
C GLY A 100 -17.02 17.22 9.79
N LYS A 101 -17.05 16.53 10.94
CA LYS A 101 -16.00 16.58 11.97
C LYS A 101 -15.47 15.19 12.30
N TRP A 102 -14.19 15.12 12.64
CA TRP A 102 -13.52 13.88 13.01
C TRP A 102 -13.62 13.67 14.52
N TYR A 103 -13.96 12.46 14.96
CA TYR A 103 -14.06 12.09 16.37
C TYR A 103 -13.20 10.86 16.65
N ARG A 104 -12.46 10.87 17.76
CA ARG A 104 -11.67 9.71 18.20
C ARG A 104 -12.57 8.68 18.86
N ALA A 105 -12.64 7.49 18.28
CA ALA A 105 -13.38 6.37 18.81
C ALA A 105 -12.55 5.64 19.88
N SER A 106 -13.20 5.28 20.98
CA SER A 106 -12.65 4.44 22.04
C SER A 106 -12.85 2.96 21.71
N LEU A 107 -11.96 2.10 22.21
CA LEU A 107 -12.07 0.64 22.11
C LEU A 107 -13.37 0.10 22.76
N ASP A 108 -13.93 0.85 23.71
CA ASP A 108 -15.19 0.50 24.38
C ASP A 108 -16.44 0.94 23.59
N ASP A 109 -16.27 1.68 22.49
CA ASP A 109 -17.40 2.19 21.70
C ASP A 109 -18.03 1.10 20.85
N ARG A 110 -19.35 0.88 21.02
CA ARG A 110 -20.15 0.01 20.13
C ARG A 110 -20.43 0.75 18.81
N LEU A 111 -19.44 0.68 17.91
CA LEU A 111 -19.27 1.43 16.66
C LEU A 111 -20.24 1.17 15.47
N PRO A 112 -21.51 0.78 15.68
CA PRO A 112 -22.54 1.20 14.72
C PRO A 112 -23.68 2.04 15.33
N SER A 113 -23.72 2.21 16.66
CA SER A 113 -24.87 2.83 17.36
C SER A 113 -24.60 4.20 17.98
N THR A 114 -23.36 4.68 17.95
CA THR A 114 -22.95 5.91 18.64
C THR A 114 -22.92 7.09 17.67
N HIS A 115 -23.76 8.10 17.92
CA HIS A 115 -23.61 9.44 17.32
C HIS A 115 -22.63 10.24 18.20
N PHE A 116 -21.37 10.37 17.79
CA PHE A 116 -20.29 10.94 18.60
C PHE A 116 -20.61 12.36 19.09
N ALA A 117 -21.18 13.19 18.20
CA ALA A 117 -21.58 14.56 18.54
C ALA A 117 -22.66 14.59 19.65
N LYS A 118 -23.64 13.68 19.59
CA LYS A 118 -24.72 13.60 20.59
C LYS A 118 -24.26 12.99 21.91
N SER A 119 -23.20 12.18 21.88
CA SER A 119 -22.59 11.55 23.05
C SER A 119 -21.55 12.43 23.76
N GLY A 120 -21.37 13.70 23.34
CA GLY A 120 -20.50 14.66 24.01
C GLY A 120 -19.02 14.53 23.67
N TYR A 121 -18.66 13.74 22.65
CA TYR A 121 -17.27 13.62 22.20
C TYR A 121 -16.82 14.94 21.56
N GLN A 122 -15.58 15.33 21.83
CA GLN A 122 -15.00 16.51 21.21
C GLN A 122 -14.40 16.14 19.84
N PRO A 123 -14.55 17.03 18.84
CA PRO A 123 -13.87 16.86 17.56
C PRO A 123 -12.36 16.82 17.74
N ALA A 124 -11.68 15.94 17.01
CA ALA A 124 -10.23 15.92 16.90
C ALA A 124 -9.77 17.17 16.15
N SER A 125 -8.90 17.95 16.79
CA SER A 125 -8.33 19.18 16.24
C SER A 125 -6.80 19.16 16.14
N GLU A 126 -6.17 18.07 16.55
CA GLU A 126 -4.71 17.91 16.51
C GLU A 126 -4.20 18.05 15.07
N GLU A 127 -3.11 18.77 14.88
CA GLU A 127 -2.45 18.87 13.59
C GLU A 127 -1.86 17.52 13.16
N ILE A 128 -2.01 17.18 11.89
CA ILE A 128 -1.53 15.91 11.32
C ILE A 128 -0.15 16.16 10.70
N GLU A 129 0.89 15.56 11.28
CA GLU A 129 2.26 15.68 10.76
C GLU A 129 2.48 14.87 9.48
N HIS A 130 1.88 13.68 9.39
CA HIS A 130 2.03 12.78 8.25
C HIS A 130 0.72 12.11 7.90
N ILE A 131 0.33 12.15 6.63
CA ILE A 131 -0.87 11.48 6.12
C ILE A 131 -0.52 10.64 4.89
N ILE A 132 -1.02 9.41 4.88
CA ILE A 132 -0.94 8.51 3.73
C ILE A 132 -2.34 8.44 3.13
N VAL A 133 -2.49 8.93 1.90
CA VAL A 133 -3.78 8.93 1.22
C VAL A 133 -3.98 7.57 0.55
N SER A 134 -5.01 6.84 0.97
CA SER A 134 -5.35 5.49 0.46
C SER A 134 -6.69 5.41 -0.27
N VAL A 135 -7.41 6.53 -0.41
CA VAL A 135 -8.60 6.64 -1.26
C VAL A 135 -8.21 6.71 -2.74
N LYS A 136 -9.17 6.51 -3.64
CA LYS A 136 -8.95 6.67 -5.08
C LYS A 136 -8.67 8.13 -5.44
N ALA A 137 -7.99 8.32 -6.56
CA ALA A 137 -7.69 9.64 -7.10
C ALA A 137 -8.91 10.58 -7.13
N THR A 138 -10.05 10.10 -7.64
CA THR A 138 -11.30 10.87 -7.73
C THR A 138 -11.90 11.30 -6.39
N GLN A 139 -11.45 10.74 -5.27
CA GLN A 139 -11.96 10.99 -3.93
C GLN A 139 -10.97 11.76 -3.06
N THR A 140 -9.72 11.92 -3.51
CA THR A 140 -8.63 12.48 -2.71
C THR A 140 -8.91 13.90 -2.25
N VAL A 141 -9.41 14.77 -3.13
CA VAL A 141 -9.69 16.16 -2.77
C VAL A 141 -10.77 16.24 -1.69
N ASP A 142 -11.87 15.52 -1.85
CA ASP A 142 -12.95 15.52 -0.85
C ASP A 142 -12.52 14.88 0.47
N ALA A 143 -11.74 13.80 0.43
CA ALA A 143 -11.18 13.18 1.62
C ALA A 143 -10.29 14.15 2.40
N LEU A 144 -9.37 14.84 1.71
CA LEU A 144 -8.46 15.82 2.32
C LEU A 144 -9.18 17.12 2.74
N ARG A 145 -10.28 17.50 2.09
CA ARG A 145 -11.06 18.70 2.43
C ARG A 145 -11.52 18.68 3.88
N SER A 146 -11.98 17.52 4.36
CA SER A 146 -12.40 17.32 5.75
C SER A 146 -11.25 17.42 6.77
N LEU A 147 -10.01 17.31 6.31
CA LEU A 147 -8.79 17.37 7.13
C LEU A 147 -8.02 18.66 6.93
N LYS A 148 -8.48 19.57 6.06
CA LYS A 148 -7.76 20.78 5.64
C LYS A 148 -7.29 21.64 6.82
N GLU A 149 -8.14 21.81 7.83
CA GLU A 149 -7.83 22.62 9.02
C GLU A 149 -6.75 21.99 9.92
N ARG A 150 -6.48 20.70 9.75
CA ARG A 150 -5.47 19.92 10.49
C ARG A 150 -4.19 19.72 9.67
N LEU A 151 -4.08 20.34 8.49
CA LEU A 151 -2.94 20.22 7.58
C LEU A 151 -2.29 21.60 7.38
N SER A 152 -0.97 21.67 7.51
CA SER A 152 -0.19 22.90 7.37
C SER A 152 1.10 22.65 6.57
N SER A 153 1.95 23.67 6.45
CA SER A 153 3.30 23.53 5.91
C SER A 153 4.24 22.61 6.71
N ARG A 154 3.84 22.22 7.94
CA ARG A 154 4.55 21.19 8.74
C ARG A 154 4.08 19.77 8.42
N SER A 155 2.96 19.62 7.74
CA SER A 155 2.40 18.33 7.36
C SER A 155 3.12 17.75 6.13
N THR A 156 3.14 16.43 6.02
CA THR A 156 3.55 15.70 4.81
C THR A 156 2.40 14.83 4.31
N ILE A 157 2.04 14.96 3.03
CA ILE A 157 1.05 14.11 2.36
C ILE A 157 1.76 13.14 1.42
N LEU A 158 1.56 11.84 1.63
CA LEU A 158 2.00 10.78 0.73
C LEU A 158 0.83 10.34 -0.17
N PHE A 159 1.01 10.52 -1.47
CA PHE A 159 0.09 10.05 -2.51
C PHE A 159 0.53 8.70 -3.04
N LEU A 160 -0.37 7.72 -3.05
CA LEU A 160 -0.13 6.35 -3.53
C LEU A 160 -1.11 5.92 -4.63
N GLN A 161 -1.97 6.86 -5.08
CA GLN A 161 -2.97 6.65 -6.11
C GLN A 161 -2.32 6.32 -7.45
N ASN A 162 -3.07 5.66 -8.34
CA ASN A 162 -2.65 5.58 -9.74
C ASN A 162 -2.85 6.93 -10.42
N GLY A 163 -2.09 7.14 -11.49
CA GLY A 163 -2.24 8.33 -12.32
C GLY A 163 -1.22 9.42 -11.99
N TYR A 164 -1.50 10.60 -12.52
CA TYR A 164 -0.74 11.84 -12.41
C TYR A 164 -1.72 13.03 -12.34
N GLY A 165 -1.30 14.18 -11.80
CA GLY A 165 -2.19 15.36 -11.68
C GLY A 165 -2.88 15.53 -10.32
N MET A 166 -2.70 14.59 -9.38
CA MET A 166 -3.39 14.65 -8.06
C MET A 166 -2.94 15.82 -7.20
N ILE A 167 -1.64 16.10 -7.23
CA ILE A 167 -1.03 17.15 -6.41
C ILE A 167 -1.52 18.52 -6.89
N GLU A 168 -1.64 18.69 -8.20
CA GLU A 168 -2.16 19.87 -8.87
C GLU A 168 -3.63 20.11 -8.49
N ALA A 169 -4.47 19.07 -8.53
CA ALA A 169 -5.87 19.15 -8.09
C ALA A 169 -5.98 19.58 -6.61
N VAL A 170 -5.20 18.93 -5.72
CA VAL A 170 -5.15 19.26 -4.29
C VAL A 170 -4.65 20.68 -4.04
N ASN A 171 -3.63 21.13 -4.77
CA ASN A 171 -3.14 22.51 -4.66
C ASN A 171 -4.19 23.51 -5.14
N ASN A 172 -4.84 23.27 -6.27
CA ASN A 172 -5.83 24.19 -6.83
C ASN A 172 -7.05 24.35 -5.92
N GLU A 173 -7.51 23.27 -5.29
CA GLU A 173 -8.75 23.29 -4.51
C GLU A 173 -8.54 23.51 -3.00
N LEU A 174 -7.46 22.97 -2.42
CA LEU A 174 -7.27 22.94 -0.98
C LEU A 174 -6.12 23.84 -0.51
N PHE A 175 -4.99 23.82 -1.22
CA PHE A 175 -3.77 24.54 -0.82
C PHE A 175 -3.25 25.49 -1.91
N PRO A 176 -4.04 26.50 -2.33
CA PRO A 176 -3.66 27.38 -3.43
C PRO A 176 -2.43 28.23 -3.09
N ASP A 177 -2.28 28.66 -1.84
CA ASP A 177 -1.13 29.41 -1.34
C ASP A 177 0.10 28.50 -1.14
N PRO A 178 1.20 28.67 -1.90
CA PRO A 178 2.40 27.87 -1.76
C PRO A 178 3.05 27.92 -0.37
N SER A 179 2.87 29.01 0.38
CA SER A 179 3.51 29.19 1.68
C SER A 179 2.89 28.31 2.78
N ASN A 180 1.65 27.88 2.59
CA ASN A 180 0.92 27.02 3.53
C ASN A 180 0.75 25.58 3.00
N ARG A 181 1.42 25.21 1.91
CA ARG A 181 1.33 23.85 1.35
C ARG A 181 2.08 22.86 2.25
N PRO A 182 1.47 21.70 2.55
CA PRO A 182 2.19 20.54 3.05
C PRO A 182 3.33 20.14 2.12
N ALA A 183 4.32 19.43 2.67
CA ALA A 183 5.28 18.70 1.85
C ALA A 183 4.57 17.52 1.15
N TYR A 184 4.94 17.23 -0.09
CA TYR A 184 4.33 16.14 -0.85
C TYR A 184 5.34 15.05 -1.16
N ILE A 185 4.93 13.80 -0.94
CA ILE A 185 5.63 12.62 -1.44
C ILE A 185 4.73 11.99 -2.50
N SER A 186 5.29 11.79 -3.68
CA SER A 186 4.67 10.99 -4.73
C SER A 186 5.14 9.56 -4.60
N GLY A 187 4.22 8.61 -4.71
CA GLY A 187 4.49 7.19 -4.60
C GLY A 187 3.89 6.40 -5.75
N VAL A 188 4.67 5.45 -6.26
CA VAL A 188 4.29 4.54 -7.35
C VAL A 188 4.27 3.13 -6.78
N ILE A 189 3.07 2.59 -6.56
CA ILE A 189 2.86 1.21 -6.09
C ILE A 189 2.69 0.26 -7.28
N SER A 190 3.46 -0.82 -7.29
CA SER A 190 3.34 -1.90 -8.29
C SER A 190 2.85 -3.23 -7.71
N HIS A 191 2.54 -3.28 -6.41
CA HIS A 191 1.93 -4.45 -5.77
C HIS A 191 0.52 -4.69 -6.31
N ILE A 192 0.10 -5.96 -6.37
CA ILE A 192 -1.26 -6.35 -6.75
C ILE A 192 -2.00 -6.78 -5.49
N VAL A 193 -2.93 -5.94 -5.04
CA VAL A 193 -3.74 -6.19 -3.84
C VAL A 193 -5.22 -6.19 -4.23
N GLY A 194 -5.91 -7.28 -3.93
CA GLY A 194 -7.35 -7.43 -4.07
C GLY A 194 -8.05 -7.17 -2.74
N LYS A 195 -9.23 -6.58 -2.80
CA LYS A 195 -10.14 -6.49 -1.65
C LYS A 195 -11.28 -7.48 -1.89
N ASP A 196 -11.25 -8.57 -1.16
CA ASP A 196 -12.23 -9.66 -1.28
C ASP A 196 -13.49 -9.37 -0.44
N GLY A 197 -13.36 -8.53 0.58
CA GLY A 197 -14.46 -8.07 1.43
C GLY A 197 -14.06 -6.97 2.42
N PRO A 198 -14.96 -6.51 3.30
CA PRO A 198 -14.60 -5.67 4.44
C PRO A 198 -13.59 -6.41 5.33
N PHE A 199 -12.44 -5.77 5.60
CA PHE A 199 -11.33 -6.36 6.35
C PHE A 199 -10.74 -7.65 5.78
N ASP A 200 -11.03 -7.96 4.51
CA ASP A 200 -10.47 -9.11 3.79
C ASP A 200 -9.75 -8.62 2.53
N THR A 201 -8.43 -8.79 2.53
CA THR A 201 -7.54 -8.32 1.46
C THR A 201 -6.50 -9.36 1.15
N THR A 202 -6.40 -9.73 -0.13
CA THR A 202 -5.38 -10.66 -0.61
C THR A 202 -4.27 -9.91 -1.35
N HIS A 203 -3.03 -10.16 -0.95
CA HIS A 203 -1.86 -9.67 -1.66
C HIS A 203 -1.47 -10.69 -2.75
N HIS A 204 -1.96 -10.50 -3.97
CA HIS A 204 -1.80 -11.43 -5.09
C HIS A 204 -0.40 -11.38 -5.73
N GLY A 205 0.29 -10.24 -5.66
CA GLY A 205 1.58 -10.06 -6.32
C GLY A 205 2.48 -9.08 -5.60
N LEU A 206 3.52 -9.61 -4.96
CA LEU A 206 4.60 -8.82 -4.37
C LEU A 206 5.40 -8.11 -5.47
N SER A 207 5.61 -6.82 -5.28
CA SER A 207 6.38 -5.98 -6.18
C SER A 207 7.14 -4.91 -5.39
N ALA A 208 7.47 -3.78 -6.00
CA ALA A 208 8.16 -2.67 -5.37
C ALA A 208 7.29 -1.41 -5.30
N VAL A 209 7.69 -0.48 -4.42
CA VAL A 209 7.16 0.87 -4.36
C VAL A 209 8.28 1.87 -4.57
N SER A 210 8.10 2.83 -5.48
CA SER A 210 9.02 3.97 -5.61
C SER A 210 8.41 5.17 -4.91
N LEU A 211 9.16 5.80 -4.01
CA LEU A 211 8.78 7.04 -3.34
C LEU A 211 9.72 8.18 -3.78
N GLY A 212 9.17 9.37 -4.00
CA GLY A 212 9.95 10.56 -4.34
C GLY A 212 9.38 11.80 -3.67
N LEU A 213 10.23 12.55 -2.93
CA LEU A 213 9.86 13.86 -2.39
C LEU A 213 9.66 14.83 -3.55
N VAL A 214 8.50 15.46 -3.63
CA VAL A 214 8.17 16.42 -4.68
C VAL A 214 8.88 17.74 -4.36
N PRO A 215 9.74 18.25 -5.26
CA PRO A 215 10.42 19.52 -5.03
C PRO A 215 9.41 20.66 -4.90
N VAL A 216 9.60 21.50 -3.89
CA VAL A 216 8.92 22.80 -3.82
C VAL A 216 9.36 23.57 -5.07
N GLN A 217 8.41 23.92 -5.95
CA GLN A 217 8.73 24.54 -7.24
C GLN A 217 9.75 25.68 -7.05
N PRO A 218 10.82 25.75 -7.86
CA PRO A 218 11.73 26.87 -7.78
C PRO A 218 10.99 28.13 -8.24
N VAL A 219 10.88 29.11 -7.34
CA VAL A 219 10.67 30.51 -7.72
C VAL A 219 11.76 30.84 -8.74
N ASN A 220 11.36 31.10 -9.99
CA ASN A 220 12.15 31.61 -11.12
C ASN A 220 13.67 31.32 -11.12
N LYS A 221 14.16 30.57 -12.12
CA LYS A 221 15.59 30.38 -12.46
C LYS A 221 16.36 31.69 -12.84
N GLY A 222 15.99 32.84 -12.27
CA GLY A 222 16.61 34.15 -12.48
C GLY A 222 16.97 34.93 -11.21
N SER A 223 16.71 34.43 -10.01
CA SER A 223 17.09 35.14 -8.76
C SER A 223 17.49 34.20 -7.63
N LEU A 224 18.53 33.40 -7.85
CA LEU A 224 19.37 32.87 -6.77
C LEU A 224 20.82 32.82 -7.27
N SER A 225 21.39 33.99 -7.51
CA SER A 225 22.80 34.18 -7.18
C SER A 225 22.92 33.98 -5.67
N ILE A 226 23.27 32.76 -5.26
CA ILE A 226 23.71 32.50 -3.90
C ILE A 226 24.91 33.41 -3.68
N ASN A 227 24.74 34.46 -2.87
CA ASN A 227 25.83 35.30 -2.41
C ASN A 227 26.75 34.46 -1.52
N THR A 228 27.70 33.74 -2.12
CA THR A 228 28.88 33.26 -1.44
C THR A 228 29.87 34.42 -1.30
N SER A 229 29.60 35.32 -0.35
CA SER A 229 30.62 36.23 0.17
C SER A 229 31.35 35.56 1.33
N HIS A 230 32.61 35.27 1.09
CA HIS A 230 33.60 34.71 2.00
C HIS A 230 33.62 35.34 3.39
N SER A 231 33.51 34.50 4.41
CA SER A 231 34.39 34.58 5.57
C SER A 231 35.00 33.20 5.78
N ALA A 232 36.28 33.10 5.43
CA ALA A 232 37.08 31.89 5.60
C ALA A 232 37.18 31.54 7.08
N ASN A 233 36.83 30.30 7.44
CA ASN A 233 37.72 29.39 8.17
C ASN A 233 37.02 28.03 8.44
N SER A 234 37.77 26.96 8.18
CA SER A 234 37.64 25.61 8.77
C SER A 234 36.74 24.57 8.07
N ALA A 235 37.33 23.89 7.08
CA ALA A 235 37.28 22.45 6.80
C ALA A 235 36.10 21.60 7.31
N ALA A 236 35.19 21.23 6.40
CA ALA A 236 34.84 19.83 6.07
C ALA A 236 33.81 19.85 4.92
N ALA A 237 34.08 19.13 3.84
CA ALA A 237 33.13 18.93 2.74
C ALA A 237 31.90 18.17 3.26
N GLY A 238 30.85 18.90 3.63
CA GLY A 238 29.56 18.33 3.96
C GLY A 238 28.83 17.94 2.69
N THR A 239 28.65 16.63 2.48
CA THR A 239 27.53 16.11 1.71
C THR A 239 26.24 16.83 2.13
N PRO A 240 25.34 17.22 1.22
CA PRO A 240 24.06 17.79 1.62
C PRO A 240 23.36 16.77 2.54
N LEU A 241 23.16 17.15 3.80
CA LEU A 241 22.47 16.33 4.79
C LEU A 241 21.10 15.92 4.21
N PRO A 242 20.69 14.65 4.30
CA PRO A 242 19.40 14.23 3.79
C PRO A 242 18.30 15.06 4.47
N ILE A 243 17.33 15.56 3.70
CA ILE A 243 16.10 16.10 4.27
C ILE A 243 15.43 14.92 4.98
N HIS A 244 15.52 14.89 6.31
CA HIS A 244 14.90 13.86 7.14
C HIS A 244 13.38 13.96 6.99
N ASN A 245 12.80 13.06 6.20
CA ASN A 245 11.37 12.88 6.13
C ASN A 245 11.03 11.52 6.73
N TYR A 246 10.26 11.54 7.82
CA TYR A 246 9.89 10.34 8.56
C TYR A 246 9.38 9.21 7.66
N LEU A 247 8.53 9.51 6.68
CA LEU A 247 7.96 8.50 5.78
C LEU A 247 9.01 7.94 4.82
N LEU A 248 9.88 8.79 4.25
CA LEU A 248 10.95 8.34 3.34
C LEU A 248 12.05 7.55 4.05
N ASP A 249 12.25 7.79 5.35
CA ASP A 249 13.25 7.09 6.16
C ASP A 249 12.72 5.74 6.70
N ASN A 250 11.42 5.65 6.98
CA ASN A 250 10.84 4.48 7.66
C ASN A 250 10.08 3.52 6.73
N LEU A 251 9.39 3.99 5.68
CA LEU A 251 8.66 3.09 4.78
C LEU A 251 9.57 2.08 4.05
N PRO A 252 10.78 2.44 3.59
CA PRO A 252 11.72 1.46 3.02
C PRO A 252 12.16 0.36 3.99
N ARG A 253 12.04 0.59 5.31
CA ARG A 253 12.39 -0.42 6.33
C ARG A 253 11.36 -1.52 6.46
N VAL A 254 10.19 -1.40 5.83
CA VAL A 254 9.12 -2.40 5.86
C VAL A 254 9.30 -3.39 4.70
N PRO A 255 9.82 -4.61 4.93
CA PRO A 255 10.20 -5.51 3.84
C PRO A 255 9.03 -5.92 2.95
N ARG A 256 7.83 -6.04 3.52
CA ARG A 256 6.61 -6.38 2.78
C ARG A 256 6.12 -5.24 1.89
N PHE A 257 6.38 -3.99 2.28
CA PHE A 257 6.03 -2.83 1.46
C PHE A 257 7.06 -2.62 0.34
N ASN A 258 8.31 -3.06 0.54
CA ASN A 258 9.37 -3.05 -0.47
C ASN A 258 9.50 -1.69 -1.17
N ALA A 259 9.55 -0.63 -0.35
CA ALA A 259 9.68 0.73 -0.85
C ALA A 259 11.14 1.14 -1.03
N THR A 260 11.39 1.98 -2.02
CA THR A 260 12.68 2.63 -2.24
C THR A 260 12.46 4.14 -2.40
N SER A 261 13.13 4.92 -1.56
CA SER A 261 13.18 6.38 -1.66
C SER A 261 14.17 6.75 -2.76
N ASN A 262 13.69 7.40 -3.81
CA ASN A 262 14.46 7.78 -5.00
C ASN A 262 14.56 9.30 -5.12
N PRO A 263 15.61 9.83 -5.76
CA PRO A 263 15.60 11.18 -6.30
C PRO A 263 14.35 11.41 -7.17
N TYR A 264 13.80 12.63 -7.12
CA TYR A 264 12.50 12.90 -7.73
C TYR A 264 12.48 12.66 -9.25
N ASN A 265 13.56 12.98 -9.97
CA ASN A 265 13.67 12.71 -11.41
C ASN A 265 13.57 11.21 -11.73
N LEU A 266 14.25 10.34 -10.97
CA LEU A 266 14.16 8.90 -11.12
C LEU A 266 12.76 8.37 -10.72
N HIS A 267 12.16 8.92 -9.67
CA HIS A 267 10.79 8.60 -9.29
C HIS A 267 9.78 8.97 -10.40
N LEU A 268 9.90 10.18 -10.95
CA LEU A 268 9.04 10.69 -12.03
C LEU A 268 9.16 9.81 -13.29
N LEU A 269 10.37 9.32 -13.59
CA LEU A 269 10.58 8.35 -14.66
C LEU A 269 9.75 7.07 -14.45
N HIS A 270 9.79 6.47 -13.26
CA HIS A 270 8.99 5.28 -12.92
C HIS A 270 7.49 5.57 -12.96
N LEU A 271 7.07 6.76 -12.50
CA LEU A 271 5.68 7.19 -12.53
C LEU A 271 5.18 7.25 -13.97
N LEU A 272 5.90 7.91 -14.86
CA LEU A 272 5.51 8.09 -16.27
C LEU A 272 5.50 6.76 -17.04
N GLU A 273 6.39 5.83 -16.73
CA GLU A 273 6.35 4.49 -17.31
C GLU A 273 5.10 3.72 -16.88
N LYS A 274 4.77 3.74 -15.59
CA LYS A 274 3.54 3.11 -15.10
C LYS A 274 2.30 3.81 -15.67
N LEU A 275 2.31 5.14 -15.76
CA LEU A 275 1.25 5.92 -16.36
C LEU A 275 1.02 5.52 -17.82
N THR A 276 2.09 5.35 -18.60
CA THR A 276 2.02 4.90 -20.01
C THR A 276 1.29 3.57 -20.13
N VAL A 277 1.65 2.59 -19.29
CA VAL A 277 1.02 1.26 -19.30
C VAL A 277 -0.45 1.39 -18.93
N ASN A 278 -0.78 2.15 -17.89
CA ASN A 278 -2.16 2.33 -17.46
C ASN A 278 -3.00 3.09 -18.49
N ALA A 279 -2.45 4.12 -19.13
CA ALA A 279 -3.13 4.96 -20.13
C ALA A 279 -3.43 4.20 -21.43
N PHE A 280 -2.61 3.21 -21.78
CA PHE A 280 -2.88 2.30 -22.88
C PHE A 280 -3.81 1.15 -22.45
N CYS A 281 -3.43 0.36 -21.44
CA CYS A 281 -4.09 -0.90 -21.11
C CYS A 281 -5.47 -0.71 -20.50
N ASN A 282 -5.59 0.16 -19.50
CA ASN A 282 -6.79 0.20 -18.65
C ASN A 282 -8.06 0.62 -19.39
N PRO A 283 -8.11 1.75 -20.12
CA PRO A 283 -9.32 2.16 -20.82
C PRO A 283 -9.75 1.17 -21.90
N LEU A 284 -8.79 0.58 -22.63
CA LEU A 284 -9.10 -0.37 -23.70
C LEU A 284 -9.68 -1.68 -23.17
N CYS A 285 -9.06 -2.26 -22.14
CA CYS A 285 -9.62 -3.44 -21.48
C CYS A 285 -10.99 -3.15 -20.86
N ALA A 286 -11.16 -1.97 -20.26
CA ALA A 286 -12.41 -1.55 -19.64
C ALA A 286 -13.56 -1.39 -20.65
N LEU A 287 -13.30 -0.76 -21.80
CA LEU A 287 -14.28 -0.62 -22.89
C LEU A 287 -14.65 -1.96 -23.52
N ALA A 288 -13.70 -2.89 -23.62
CA ALA A 288 -13.92 -4.23 -24.16
C ALA A 288 -14.47 -5.24 -23.14
N ASP A 289 -14.61 -4.84 -21.87
CA ASP A 289 -14.91 -5.71 -20.73
C ASP A 289 -14.05 -7.02 -20.72
N ALA A 290 -12.75 -6.88 -21.00
CA ALA A 290 -11.88 -8.00 -21.31
C ALA A 290 -10.60 -8.07 -20.44
N PRO A 291 -9.98 -9.26 -20.29
CA PRO A 291 -8.65 -9.41 -19.73
C PRO A 291 -7.57 -8.74 -20.59
N ASN A 292 -6.37 -8.54 -20.03
CA ASN A 292 -5.25 -7.89 -20.71
C ASN A 292 -4.83 -8.57 -22.03
N ALA A 293 -5.10 -9.88 -22.19
CA ALA A 293 -4.88 -10.60 -23.44
C ALA A 293 -5.59 -9.98 -24.66
N TYR A 294 -6.70 -9.26 -24.46
CA TYR A 294 -7.39 -8.52 -25.51
C TYR A 294 -6.47 -7.55 -26.27
N LEU A 295 -5.50 -6.96 -25.59
CA LEU A 295 -4.60 -5.94 -26.16
C LEU A 295 -3.71 -6.51 -27.30
N PHE A 296 -3.53 -7.82 -27.38
CA PHE A 296 -2.83 -8.46 -28.51
C PHE A 296 -3.64 -8.45 -29.81
N THR A 297 -4.95 -8.25 -29.74
CA THR A 297 -5.86 -8.28 -30.89
C THR A 297 -5.96 -6.95 -31.62
N ILE A 298 -5.30 -5.90 -31.12
CA ILE A 298 -5.41 -4.52 -31.61
C ILE A 298 -4.04 -3.85 -31.84
N PRO A 299 -3.12 -4.45 -32.62
CA PRO A 299 -1.75 -3.96 -32.78
C PRO A 299 -1.66 -2.55 -33.41
N GLU A 300 -2.58 -2.19 -34.31
CA GLU A 300 -2.63 -0.86 -34.94
C GLU A 300 -3.04 0.21 -33.92
N THR A 301 -4.05 -0.09 -33.10
CA THR A 301 -4.50 0.81 -32.02
C THR A 301 -3.38 1.01 -30.98
N ARG A 302 -2.66 -0.06 -30.64
CA ARG A 302 -1.48 0.01 -29.78
C ARG A 302 -0.44 0.98 -30.32
N ARG A 303 -0.06 0.86 -31.60
CA ARG A 303 0.92 1.77 -32.20
C ARG A 303 0.44 3.22 -32.20
N ALA A 304 -0.83 3.45 -32.56
CA ALA A 304 -1.40 4.79 -32.60
C ALA A 304 -1.41 5.46 -31.22
N LEU A 305 -1.91 4.78 -30.19
CA LEU A 305 -1.98 5.33 -28.83
C LEU A 305 -0.59 5.50 -28.19
N LEU A 306 0.34 4.57 -28.41
CA LEU A 306 1.70 4.72 -27.88
C LEU A 306 2.47 5.84 -28.60
N THR A 307 2.12 6.14 -29.84
CA THR A 307 2.64 7.34 -30.54
C THR A 307 2.15 8.61 -29.84
N GLU A 308 0.86 8.70 -29.54
CA GLU A 308 0.29 9.84 -28.83
C GLU A 308 0.88 10.01 -27.43
N ILE A 309 0.91 8.92 -26.64
CA ILE A 309 1.50 8.92 -25.29
C ILE A 309 2.97 9.36 -25.33
N SER A 310 3.74 8.86 -26.30
CA SER A 310 5.13 9.28 -26.51
C SER A 310 5.23 10.78 -26.77
N ASN A 311 4.38 11.33 -27.64
CA ASN A 311 4.38 12.76 -27.96
C ASN A 311 4.04 13.61 -26.72
N VAL A 312 2.99 13.24 -25.98
CA VAL A 312 2.56 13.96 -24.77
C VAL A 312 3.63 13.93 -23.70
N ILE A 313 4.18 12.75 -23.35
CA ILE A 313 5.21 12.64 -22.32
C ILE A 313 6.47 13.42 -22.70
N ASN A 314 6.86 13.40 -23.98
CA ASN A 314 8.00 14.19 -24.44
C ASN A 314 7.70 15.70 -24.48
N ALA A 315 6.45 16.14 -24.43
CA ALA A 315 6.08 17.55 -24.40
C ALA A 315 5.85 18.11 -22.98
N LEU A 316 5.88 17.25 -21.95
CA LEU A 316 5.66 17.65 -20.56
C LEU A 316 6.68 18.71 -20.09
N PRO A 317 6.25 19.83 -19.47
CA PRO A 317 7.14 20.82 -18.87
C PRO A 317 8.11 20.24 -17.84
N GLU A 318 7.66 19.22 -17.10
CA GLU A 318 8.42 18.51 -16.07
C GLU A 318 9.68 17.83 -16.66
N ARG A 319 9.65 17.47 -17.94
CA ARG A 319 10.83 16.96 -18.65
C ARG A 319 11.98 17.96 -18.58
N ASP A 320 11.71 19.20 -18.97
CA ASP A 320 12.73 20.24 -19.04
C ASP A 320 13.07 20.83 -17.66
N LEU A 321 12.15 20.67 -16.70
CA LEU A 321 12.37 21.07 -15.32
C LEU A 321 13.31 20.12 -14.57
N TYR A 322 13.14 18.80 -14.73
CA TYR A 322 13.80 17.79 -13.90
C TYR A 322 14.88 16.96 -14.59
N PHE A 323 15.00 17.01 -15.92
CA PHE A 323 16.00 16.22 -16.64
C PHE A 323 16.92 17.11 -17.49
N ALA A 324 18.23 16.88 -17.39
CA ALA A 324 19.24 17.59 -18.17
C ALA A 324 20.37 16.64 -18.61
N GLY A 325 21.12 17.04 -19.66
CA GLY A 325 22.28 16.29 -20.14
C GLY A 325 21.98 14.82 -20.42
N ALA A 326 22.75 13.92 -19.80
CA ALA A 326 22.60 12.47 -19.96
C ALA A 326 21.24 11.94 -19.47
N GLU A 327 20.66 12.54 -18.43
CA GLU A 327 19.36 12.12 -17.90
C GLU A 327 18.22 12.43 -18.87
N LEU A 328 18.29 13.58 -19.55
CA LEU A 328 17.34 13.94 -20.59
C LEU A 328 17.46 13.03 -21.82
N ALA A 329 18.68 12.64 -22.18
CA ALA A 329 18.91 11.69 -23.26
C ALA A 329 18.30 10.32 -22.93
N GLU A 330 18.47 9.85 -21.69
CA GLU A 330 17.89 8.60 -21.21
C GLU A 330 16.35 8.67 -21.13
N PHE A 331 15.79 9.77 -20.62
CA PHE A 331 14.35 10.03 -20.64
C PHE A 331 13.79 9.89 -22.06
N ARG A 332 14.36 10.63 -23.02
CA ARG A 332 13.90 10.60 -24.41
C ARG A 332 14.00 9.21 -25.02
N ARG A 333 15.07 8.48 -24.71
CA ARG A 333 15.27 7.10 -25.17
C ARG A 333 14.17 6.17 -24.64
N ARG A 334 13.84 6.26 -23.34
CA ARG A 334 12.82 5.41 -22.68
C ARG A 334 11.41 5.68 -23.20
N PHE A 335 11.08 6.94 -23.51
CA PHE A 335 9.77 7.34 -24.00
C PHE A 335 9.68 7.45 -25.53
N THR A 336 10.53 6.75 -26.27
CA THR A 336 10.32 6.55 -27.72
C THR A 336 9.21 5.52 -27.97
N VAL A 337 8.46 5.66 -29.07
CA VAL A 337 7.37 4.71 -29.39
C VAL A 337 7.84 3.25 -29.42
N SER A 338 9.02 2.98 -29.99
CA SER A 338 9.57 1.62 -30.06
C SER A 338 9.95 1.05 -28.69
N GLN A 339 10.43 1.89 -27.77
CA GLN A 339 10.77 1.45 -26.42
C GLN A 339 9.51 1.26 -25.57
N LEU A 340 8.51 2.14 -25.72
CA LEU A 340 7.20 2.00 -25.09
C LEU A 340 6.49 0.71 -25.53
N GLU A 341 6.52 0.39 -26.82
CA GLU A 341 5.96 -0.87 -27.33
C GLU A 341 6.61 -2.10 -26.70
N LYS A 342 7.94 -2.10 -26.55
CA LYS A 342 8.67 -3.17 -25.87
C LYS A 342 8.26 -3.29 -24.42
N THR A 343 8.24 -2.17 -23.69
CA THR A 343 7.88 -2.13 -22.26
C THR A 343 6.45 -2.61 -22.05
N VAL A 344 5.50 -2.08 -22.81
CA VAL A 344 4.07 -2.42 -22.72
C VAL A 344 3.84 -3.89 -23.09
N SER A 345 4.43 -4.38 -24.19
CA SER A 345 4.28 -5.78 -24.60
C SER A 345 4.82 -6.74 -23.53
N ALA A 346 6.00 -6.45 -22.97
CA ALA A 346 6.58 -7.27 -21.91
C ALA A 346 5.71 -7.31 -20.64
N ILE A 347 4.97 -6.23 -20.33
CA ILE A 347 4.05 -6.20 -19.19
C ILE A 347 2.76 -6.96 -19.51
N ILE A 348 2.19 -6.76 -20.70
CA ILE A 348 0.96 -7.45 -21.11
C ILE A 348 1.20 -8.97 -21.18
N GLU A 349 2.33 -9.43 -21.70
CA GLU A 349 2.69 -10.86 -21.73
C GLU A 349 2.66 -11.50 -20.34
N LYS A 350 3.19 -10.79 -19.33
CA LYS A 350 3.22 -11.26 -17.93
C LYS A 350 1.86 -11.17 -17.24
N THR A 351 0.97 -10.30 -17.72
CA THR A 351 -0.30 -9.98 -17.06
C THR A 351 -1.53 -10.37 -17.89
N GLN A 352 -1.36 -11.14 -18.97
CA GLN A 352 -2.38 -11.41 -19.98
C GLN A 352 -3.67 -12.03 -19.42
N SER A 353 -3.57 -12.90 -18.40
CA SER A 353 -4.72 -13.51 -17.72
C SER A 353 -5.37 -12.59 -16.68
N GLY A 354 -4.69 -11.50 -16.32
CA GLY A 354 -5.16 -10.51 -15.37
C GLY A 354 -6.23 -9.59 -15.96
N THR A 355 -7.06 -9.06 -15.07
CA THR A 355 -8.04 -8.02 -15.37
C THR A 355 -7.63 -6.74 -14.64
N CYS A 356 -7.47 -5.64 -15.36
CA CYS A 356 -7.04 -4.37 -14.77
C CYS A 356 -8.11 -3.74 -13.88
N SER A 357 -7.70 -2.82 -13.00
CA SER A 357 -8.58 -2.20 -11.99
C SER A 357 -9.78 -1.48 -12.61
N MET A 358 -9.60 -0.85 -13.77
CA MET A 358 -10.65 -0.07 -14.43
C MET A 358 -11.82 -0.94 -14.91
N VAL A 359 -11.56 -2.17 -15.36
CA VAL A 359 -12.62 -3.15 -15.71
C VAL A 359 -13.45 -3.48 -14.47
N TRP A 360 -12.79 -3.79 -13.35
CA TRP A 360 -13.47 -4.10 -12.08
C TRP A 360 -14.30 -2.94 -11.56
N ASP A 361 -13.86 -1.71 -11.80
CA ASP A 361 -14.61 -0.51 -11.43
C ASP A 361 -15.87 -0.36 -12.28
N LEU A 362 -15.78 -0.50 -13.59
CA LEU A 362 -16.95 -0.43 -14.47
C LEU A 362 -17.95 -1.56 -14.18
N ARG A 363 -17.48 -2.80 -14.01
CA ARG A 363 -18.33 -3.95 -13.65
C ARG A 363 -19.13 -3.73 -12.35
N ALA A 364 -18.55 -2.99 -11.42
CA ALA A 364 -19.17 -2.67 -10.14
C ALA A 364 -19.89 -1.31 -10.11
N GLY A 365 -20.02 -0.63 -11.26
CA GLY A 365 -20.66 0.69 -11.36
C GLY A 365 -19.94 1.80 -10.58
N ARG A 366 -18.62 1.66 -10.35
CA ARG A 366 -17.80 2.65 -9.63
C ARG A 366 -17.14 3.62 -10.62
N GLY A 367 -16.87 4.84 -10.14
CA GLY A 367 -16.04 5.80 -10.86
C GLY A 367 -14.62 5.26 -11.10
N THR A 368 -14.06 5.56 -12.27
CA THR A 368 -12.72 5.17 -12.70
C THR A 368 -11.71 6.31 -12.50
N GLU A 369 -10.42 5.99 -12.57
CA GLU A 369 -9.32 6.97 -12.48
C GLU A 369 -8.96 7.60 -13.84
N ILE A 370 -9.84 7.52 -14.85
CA ILE A 370 -9.52 7.92 -16.23
C ILE A 370 -9.03 9.36 -16.35
N GLN A 371 -9.58 10.27 -15.54
CA GLN A 371 -9.22 11.70 -15.51
C GLN A 371 -7.82 11.96 -14.94
N PHE A 372 -7.24 11.01 -14.22
CA PHE A 372 -5.87 11.11 -13.69
C PHE A 372 -4.90 10.21 -14.45
N ILE A 373 -5.37 9.46 -15.46
CA ILE A 373 -4.54 8.57 -16.26
C ILE A 373 -4.41 9.11 -17.70
N ASN A 374 -5.55 9.40 -18.35
CA ASN A 374 -5.60 9.85 -19.74
C ASN A 374 -6.02 11.32 -19.88
N GLY A 375 -6.81 11.83 -18.94
CA GLY A 375 -7.09 13.28 -18.82
C GLY A 375 -5.84 14.01 -18.41
#